data_AF-A0A2H3DL53-F1
#
_entry.id   AF-A0A2H3DL53-F1
#
_cell.length_a   1.000
_cell.length_b   1.000
_cell.length_c   1.000
_cell.angle_alpha   90.00
_cell.angle_beta   90.00
_cell.angle_gamma   90.00
#
_symmetry.space_group_name_H-M   'P 1'
#
loop_
_entity.id
_entity.type
_entity.pdbx_description
1 polymer ?
#
loop_
_entity_poly.entity_id
_entity_poly.type
_entity_poly.pdbx_seq_one_letter_code
_entity_poly.pdbx_strand_id
1 'polypeptide(L)'
;LKKSLGNVISPITVLAGGKDKKKEPVYGTDLLRLWIASVEYWNDVPLGTNILNQTAESLRKIRNTARFLLGNIGDIYEQDNEDAWEDVREHMDLPGRYMINELQKFEAECATAYVAYNFPKVVKTLQNLCNITLSSFYFDINKDNVYANALNGYERRATVFVLKEILAIIVRIMAPILPHWLKKYTIQCITRAKD
;
A
#
# COMPACT_ATOMS: atom_id res chain seq x y z
N LEU A 1 -31.25 -4.57 -0.99
CA LEU A 1 -31.46 -3.13 -1.28
C LEU A 1 -32.80 -2.93 -2.00
N LYS A 2 -33.73 -2.11 -1.48
CA LYS A 2 -35.01 -1.80 -2.15
C LYS A 2 -35.00 -0.35 -2.64
N LYS A 3 -35.17 -0.14 -3.95
CA LYS A 3 -35.25 1.18 -4.61
C LYS A 3 -36.39 2.04 -4.06
N SER A 4 -37.44 1.41 -3.55
CA SER A 4 -38.60 2.07 -2.95
C SER A 4 -38.38 2.63 -1.53
N LEU A 5 -37.33 2.19 -0.81
CA LEU A 5 -37.06 2.59 0.58
C LEU A 5 -36.01 3.70 0.69
N GLY A 6 -35.52 4.26 -0.42
CA GLY A 6 -34.48 5.31 -0.40
C GLY A 6 -33.08 4.84 0.02
N ASN A 7 -32.93 3.61 0.53
CA ASN A 7 -31.66 3.03 0.98
C ASN A 7 -30.77 2.48 -0.16
N VAL A 8 -30.88 3.01 -1.38
CA VAL A 8 -30.06 2.57 -2.51
C VAL A 8 -28.93 3.56 -2.72
N ILE A 9 -27.72 3.17 -2.32
CA ILE A 9 -26.50 3.84 -2.76
C ILE A 9 -26.21 3.36 -4.17
N SER A 10 -26.38 4.24 -5.15
CA SER A 10 -26.04 3.92 -6.54
C SER A 10 -24.52 3.81 -6.68
N PRO A 11 -23.99 2.79 -7.39
CA PRO A 11 -22.56 2.71 -7.69
C PRO A 11 -22.04 3.98 -8.38
N ILE A 12 -22.87 4.62 -9.21
CA ILE A 12 -22.53 5.87 -9.89
C ILE A 12 -22.35 7.00 -8.88
N THR A 13 -23.16 7.06 -7.83
CA THR A 13 -23.03 8.05 -6.74
C THR A 13 -21.73 7.85 -5.98
N VAL A 14 -21.26 6.61 -5.77
CA VAL A 14 -19.96 6.35 -5.13
C VAL A 14 -18.80 6.78 -6.05
N LEU A 15 -18.92 6.52 -7.35
CA LEU A 15 -17.88 6.81 -8.33
C LEU A 15 -17.75 8.31 -8.64
N ALA A 16 -18.87 8.99 -8.90
CA ALA A 16 -18.93 10.37 -9.39
C ALA A 16 -19.35 11.39 -8.32
N GLY A 17 -19.67 10.93 -7.11
CA GLY A 17 -20.28 11.74 -6.07
C GLY A 17 -21.78 11.95 -6.30
N GLY A 18 -22.47 12.35 -5.24
CA GLY A 18 -23.90 12.63 -5.26
C GLY A 18 -24.24 14.08 -5.59
N LYS A 19 -25.53 14.40 -5.51
CA LYS A 19 -26.04 15.77 -5.67
C LYS A 19 -25.47 16.70 -4.60
N ASP A 20 -25.29 16.19 -3.38
CA ASP A 20 -24.64 16.89 -2.27
C ASP A 20 -23.24 16.28 -2.04
N LYS A 21 -22.21 16.92 -2.60
CA LYS A 21 -20.82 16.46 -2.49
C LYS A 21 -20.26 16.48 -1.06
N LYS A 22 -20.90 17.18 -0.11
CA LYS A 22 -20.50 17.12 1.31
C LYS A 22 -20.99 15.84 1.97
N LYS A 23 -22.14 15.33 1.57
CA LYS A 23 -22.71 14.07 2.09
C LYS A 23 -22.26 12.84 1.30
N GLU A 24 -22.08 13.01 0.00
CA GLU A 24 -21.73 11.95 -0.96
C GLU A 24 -20.52 12.41 -1.80
N PRO A 25 -19.30 12.40 -1.22
CA PRO A 25 -18.10 12.81 -1.92
C PRO A 25 -17.73 11.82 -3.04
N VAL A 26 -16.85 12.26 -3.93
CA VAL A 26 -16.30 11.41 -4.99
C VAL A 26 -15.29 10.45 -4.35
N TYR A 27 -15.65 9.17 -4.25
CA TYR A 27 -14.78 8.15 -3.66
C TYR A 27 -13.86 7.49 -4.72
N GLY A 28 -14.36 7.36 -5.96
CA GLY A 28 -13.62 6.77 -7.08
C GLY A 28 -13.63 5.24 -7.12
N THR A 29 -13.18 4.68 -8.24
CA THR A 29 -13.28 3.25 -8.57
C THR A 29 -12.45 2.36 -7.64
N ASP A 30 -11.23 2.76 -7.33
CA ASP A 30 -10.33 1.98 -6.48
C ASP A 30 -10.86 1.83 -5.04
N LEU A 31 -11.57 2.83 -4.52
CA LEU A 31 -12.19 2.74 -3.21
C LEU A 31 -13.32 1.71 -3.20
N LEU A 32 -14.16 1.71 -4.23
CA LEU A 32 -15.23 0.72 -4.36
C LEU A 32 -14.65 -0.70 -4.47
N ARG A 33 -13.57 -0.88 -5.25
CA ARG A 33 -12.86 -2.17 -5.35
C ARG A 33 -12.26 -2.60 -4.03
N LEU A 34 -11.66 -1.67 -3.28
CA LEU A 34 -11.11 -1.97 -1.95
C LEU A 34 -12.21 -2.38 -0.98
N TRP A 35 -13.36 -1.68 -1.00
CA TRP A 35 -14.50 -2.02 -0.16
C TRP A 35 -14.98 -3.44 -0.46
N ILE A 36 -15.20 -3.79 -1.73
CA ILE A 36 -15.60 -5.14 -2.14
C ILE A 36 -14.55 -6.18 -1.73
N ALA A 37 -13.27 -5.87 -1.89
CA ALA A 37 -12.19 -6.76 -1.47
C ALA A 37 -12.10 -6.93 0.06
N SER A 38 -12.67 -6.01 0.84
CA SER A 38 -12.60 -6.04 2.31
C SER A 38 -13.76 -6.78 2.99
N VAL A 39 -14.79 -7.16 2.23
CA VAL A 39 -16.02 -7.76 2.77
C VAL A 39 -16.10 -9.25 2.49
N GLU A 40 -16.67 -9.99 3.44
CA GLU A 40 -16.96 -11.40 3.29
C GLU A 40 -18.15 -11.59 2.33
N TYR A 41 -17.85 -11.95 1.08
CA TYR A 41 -18.84 -12.02 0.00
C TYR A 41 -19.90 -13.13 0.18
N TRP A 42 -19.66 -14.08 1.07
CA TRP A 42 -20.62 -15.15 1.40
C TRP A 42 -21.72 -14.70 2.38
N ASN A 43 -21.58 -13.51 2.96
CA ASN A 43 -22.55 -12.91 3.87
C ASN A 43 -23.24 -11.70 3.22
N ASP A 44 -24.37 -11.28 3.78
CA ASP A 44 -25.00 -10.02 3.41
C ASP A 44 -24.03 -8.87 3.69
N VAL A 45 -23.66 -8.14 2.64
CA VAL A 45 -22.65 -7.09 2.73
C VAL A 45 -23.33 -5.75 3.09
N PRO A 46 -22.96 -5.12 4.22
CA PRO A 46 -23.48 -3.81 4.56
C PRO A 46 -22.84 -2.74 3.67
N LEU A 47 -23.67 -1.86 3.11
CA LEU A 47 -23.23 -0.69 2.34
C LEU A 47 -23.82 0.57 2.96
N GLY A 48 -22.95 1.51 3.33
CA GLY A 48 -23.32 2.77 3.95
C GLY A 48 -22.18 3.79 3.89
N THR A 49 -22.51 5.07 4.04
CA THR A 49 -21.53 6.18 4.00
C THR A 49 -20.42 6.01 5.04
N ASN A 50 -20.74 5.53 6.25
CA ASN A 50 -19.74 5.27 7.28
C ASN A 50 -18.71 4.21 6.85
N ILE A 51 -19.15 3.14 6.19
CA ILE A 51 -18.27 2.06 5.71
C ILE A 51 -17.39 2.58 4.56
N LEU A 52 -17.97 3.37 3.65
CA LEU A 52 -17.21 3.99 2.56
C LEU A 52 -16.17 4.97 3.11
N ASN A 53 -16.49 5.75 4.14
CA ASN A 53 -15.54 6.65 4.81
C ASN A 53 -14.41 5.88 5.51
N GLN A 54 -14.70 4.78 6.20
CA GLN A 54 -13.68 3.91 6.80
C GLN A 54 -12.78 3.27 5.73
N THR A 55 -13.37 2.84 4.62
CA THR A 55 -12.62 2.32 3.47
C THR A 55 -11.75 3.41 2.84
N ALA A 56 -12.26 4.65 2.74
CA ALA A 56 -11.52 5.81 2.25
C ALA A 56 -10.29 6.08 3.09
N GLU A 57 -10.44 6.05 4.42
CA GLU A 57 -9.33 6.26 5.34
C GLU A 57 -8.29 5.14 5.24
N SER A 58 -8.74 3.89 5.10
CA SER A 58 -7.86 2.74 4.88
C SER A 58 -7.05 2.89 3.59
N LEU A 59 -7.71 3.26 2.49
CA LEU A 59 -7.05 3.56 1.22
C LEU A 59 -6.07 4.72 1.37
N ARG A 60 -6.45 5.80 2.07
CA ARG A 60 -5.59 6.96 2.32
C ARG A 60 -4.31 6.55 3.05
N LYS A 61 -4.41 5.71 4.08
CA LYS A 61 -3.26 5.18 4.83
C LYS A 61 -2.31 4.40 3.93
N ILE A 62 -2.82 3.43 3.16
CA ILE A 62 -2.01 2.65 2.21
C ILE A 62 -1.27 3.56 1.22
N ARG A 63 -1.97 4.55 0.66
CA ARG A 63 -1.39 5.52 -0.28
C ARG A 63 -0.33 6.40 0.38
N ASN A 64 -0.55 6.82 1.63
CA ASN A 64 0.40 7.63 2.38
C ASN A 64 1.67 6.83 2.70
N THR A 65 1.54 5.56 3.10
CA THR A 65 2.68 4.65 3.30
C THR A 65 3.50 4.55 2.01
N ALA A 66 2.85 4.27 0.89
CA ALA A 66 3.55 4.17 -0.40
C ALA A 66 4.18 5.50 -0.86
N ARG A 67 3.53 6.64 -0.58
CA ARG A 67 4.12 7.96 -0.86
C ARG A 67 5.35 8.23 0.01
N PHE A 68 5.29 7.85 1.29
CA PHE A 68 6.43 7.97 2.20
C PHE A 68 7.59 7.12 1.71
N LEU A 69 7.35 5.86 1.35
CA LEU A 69 8.37 4.98 0.77
C LEU A 69 9.00 5.61 -0.48
N LEU A 70 8.18 6.03 -1.45
CA LEU A 70 8.65 6.73 -2.67
C LEU A 70 9.44 8.00 -2.39
N GLY A 71 9.09 8.75 -1.34
CA GLY A 71 9.80 9.96 -0.96
C GLY A 71 11.20 9.68 -0.43
N ASN A 72 11.39 8.56 0.27
CA ASN A 72 12.66 8.21 0.91
C ASN A 72 13.58 7.36 0.03
N ILE A 73 13.04 6.65 -0.97
CA ILE A 73 13.86 5.88 -1.92
C ILE A 73 14.69 6.82 -2.82
N GLY A 74 14.16 8.00 -3.19
CA GLY A 74 14.87 8.99 -4.01
C GLY A 74 15.27 8.48 -5.40
N ASP A 75 16.19 9.19 -6.07
CA ASP A 75 16.69 8.88 -7.43
C ASP A 75 17.71 7.73 -7.47
N ILE A 76 17.96 7.08 -6.31
CA ILE A 76 18.74 5.84 -6.21
C ILE A 76 18.07 4.70 -7.00
N TYR A 77 16.85 4.92 -7.49
CA TYR A 77 16.15 4.06 -8.44
C TYR A 77 16.99 3.69 -9.68
N GLU A 78 17.97 4.52 -10.06
CA GLU A 78 18.76 4.29 -11.28
C GLU A 78 19.99 3.38 -11.12
N GLN A 79 20.43 3.10 -9.89
CA GLN A 79 21.54 2.16 -9.66
C GLN A 79 21.02 0.74 -9.40
N ASP A 80 20.26 0.20 -10.35
CA ASP A 80 20.04 -1.25 -10.49
C ASP A 80 21.36 -1.88 -10.96
N ASN A 81 22.30 -2.05 -10.02
CA ASN A 81 23.33 -3.05 -10.15
C ASN A 81 22.89 -4.23 -9.30
N GLU A 82 22.54 -5.36 -9.93
CA GLU A 82 22.28 -6.62 -9.23
C GLU A 82 23.48 -7.04 -8.34
N ASP A 83 24.69 -6.60 -8.70
CA ASP A 83 25.91 -6.73 -7.91
C ASP A 83 25.86 -6.01 -6.54
N ALA A 84 24.93 -5.07 -6.34
CA ALA A 84 24.78 -4.34 -5.09
C ALA A 84 24.12 -5.18 -3.97
N TRP A 85 23.50 -6.33 -4.30
CA TRP A 85 22.72 -7.06 -3.31
C TRP A 85 23.59 -7.72 -2.22
N GLU A 86 24.75 -8.26 -2.61
CA GLU A 86 25.70 -8.83 -1.64
C GLU A 86 26.29 -7.74 -0.73
N ASP A 87 26.69 -6.60 -1.29
CA ASP A 87 27.20 -5.43 -0.55
C ASP A 87 26.14 -4.87 0.42
N VAL A 88 24.90 -4.74 -0.05
CA VAL A 88 23.78 -4.25 0.76
C VAL A 88 23.46 -5.20 1.92
N ARG A 89 23.50 -6.52 1.69
CA ARG A 89 23.14 -7.51 2.72
C ARG A 89 24.12 -7.51 3.88
N GLU A 90 25.41 -7.32 3.60
CA GLU A 90 26.45 -7.24 4.63
C GLU A 90 26.20 -6.06 5.56
N HIS A 91 25.86 -4.90 4.99
CA HIS A 91 25.64 -3.64 5.71
C HIS A 91 24.19 -3.45 6.23
N MET A 92 23.30 -4.43 6.01
CA MET A 92 21.92 -4.37 6.47
C MET A 92 21.83 -4.57 7.99
N ASP A 93 21.24 -3.60 8.65
CA ASP A 93 21.00 -3.59 10.08
C ASP A 93 19.98 -4.68 10.51
N LEU A 94 19.95 -4.96 11.81
CA LEU A 94 19.05 -5.98 12.36
C LEU A 94 17.56 -5.66 12.09
N PRO A 95 17.07 -4.41 12.25
CA PRO A 95 15.72 -4.02 11.82
C PRO A 95 15.44 -4.29 10.34
N GLY A 96 16.37 -3.99 9.43
CA GLY A 96 16.25 -4.27 8.01
C GLY A 96 16.11 -5.75 7.70
N ARG A 97 16.97 -6.58 8.30
CA ARG A 97 16.91 -8.05 8.14
C ARG A 97 15.60 -8.63 8.66
N TYR A 98 15.16 -8.17 9.83
CA TYR A 98 13.85 -8.52 10.38
C TYR A 98 12.73 -8.15 9.42
N MET A 99 12.79 -6.95 8.84
CA MET A 99 11.76 -6.46 7.94
C MET A 99 11.67 -7.27 6.65
N ILE A 100 12.80 -7.64 6.04
CA ILE A 100 12.82 -8.53 4.86
C ILE A 100 12.14 -9.87 5.16
N ASN A 101 12.43 -10.47 6.32
CA ASN A 101 11.79 -11.72 6.74
C ASN A 101 10.27 -11.58 6.93
N GLU A 102 9.82 -10.49 7.57
CA GLU A 102 8.40 -10.21 7.72
C GLU A 102 7.69 -9.94 6.38
N LEU A 103 8.38 -9.31 5.41
CA LEU A 103 7.86 -9.14 4.05
C LEU A 103 7.66 -10.48 3.32
N GLN A 104 8.58 -11.42 3.47
CA GLN A 104 8.44 -12.75 2.88
C GLN A 104 7.24 -13.51 3.44
N LYS A 105 7.03 -13.45 4.77
CA LYS A 105 5.84 -14.03 5.42
C LYS A 105 4.56 -13.36 4.93
N PHE A 106 4.58 -12.04 4.85
CA PHE A 106 3.48 -11.24 4.33
C PHE A 106 3.11 -11.64 2.90
N GLU A 107 4.10 -11.72 2.00
CA GLU A 107 3.87 -12.09 0.60
C GLU A 107 3.29 -13.51 0.48
N ALA A 108 3.84 -14.48 1.22
CA ALA A 108 3.35 -15.85 1.24
C ALA A 108 1.91 -15.96 1.77
N GLU A 109 1.58 -15.21 2.81
CA GLU A 109 0.22 -15.16 3.39
C GLU A 109 -0.77 -14.55 2.39
N CYS A 110 -0.41 -13.44 1.74
CA CYS A 110 -1.25 -12.82 0.72
C CYS A 110 -1.42 -13.71 -0.51
N ALA A 111 -0.37 -14.38 -0.98
CA ALA A 111 -0.44 -15.31 -2.10
C ALA A 111 -1.40 -16.47 -1.79
N THR A 112 -1.30 -17.05 -0.59
CA THR A 112 -2.21 -18.11 -0.13
C THR A 112 -3.65 -17.62 -0.09
N ALA A 113 -3.89 -16.41 0.43
CA ALA A 113 -5.21 -15.81 0.50
C ALA A 113 -5.80 -15.52 -0.90
N TYR A 114 -4.98 -15.09 -1.86
CA TYR A 114 -5.40 -14.91 -3.25
C TYR A 114 -5.84 -16.22 -3.90
N VAL A 115 -5.06 -17.29 -3.73
CA VAL A 115 -5.41 -18.63 -4.26
C VAL A 115 -6.74 -19.12 -3.66
N ALA A 116 -6.98 -18.83 -2.38
CA ALA A 116 -8.20 -19.19 -1.68
C ALA A 116 -9.39 -18.22 -1.95
N TYR A 117 -9.25 -17.23 -2.84
CA TYR A 117 -10.23 -16.16 -3.07
C TYR A 117 -10.61 -15.37 -1.80
N ASN A 118 -9.76 -15.38 -0.77
CA ASN A 118 -9.97 -14.68 0.49
C ASN A 118 -9.36 -13.28 0.43
N PHE A 119 -9.96 -12.40 -0.37
CA PHE A 119 -9.55 -11.00 -0.48
C PHE A 119 -9.62 -10.21 0.84
N PRO A 120 -10.61 -10.43 1.73
CA PRO A 120 -10.66 -9.72 3.01
C PRO A 120 -9.42 -9.97 3.87
N LYS A 121 -8.89 -11.20 3.81
CA LYS A 121 -7.64 -11.56 4.48
C LYS A 121 -6.45 -10.79 3.89
N VAL A 122 -6.34 -10.65 2.57
CA VAL A 122 -5.29 -9.84 1.92
C VAL A 122 -5.36 -8.39 2.40
N VAL A 123 -6.55 -7.77 2.37
CA VAL A 123 -6.74 -6.37 2.79
C VAL A 123 -6.37 -6.18 4.26
N LYS A 124 -6.81 -7.08 5.14
CA LYS A 124 -6.51 -7.03 6.58
C LYS A 124 -5.01 -7.20 6.85
N THR A 125 -4.38 -8.17 6.22
CA THR A 125 -2.94 -8.41 6.38
C THR A 125 -2.13 -7.20 5.90
N LEU A 126 -2.50 -6.58 4.78
CA LEU A 126 -1.84 -5.35 4.32
C LEU A 126 -2.04 -4.18 5.27
N GLN A 127 -3.26 -3.98 5.78
CA GLN A 127 -3.52 -2.92 6.76
C GLN A 127 -2.67 -3.11 8.01
N ASN A 128 -2.50 -4.34 8.48
CA ASN A 128 -1.62 -4.66 9.60
C ASN A 128 -0.16 -4.32 9.28
N LEU A 129 0.35 -4.72 8.11
CA LEU A 129 1.71 -4.36 7.67
C LEU A 129 1.91 -2.84 7.67
N CYS A 130 1.03 -2.09 7.01
CA CYS A 130 1.15 -0.63 6.89
C CYS A 130 1.06 0.09 8.23
N ASN A 131 0.12 -0.29 9.09
CA ASN A 131 -0.17 0.44 10.33
C ASN A 131 0.75 0.03 11.48
N ILE A 132 1.02 -1.26 11.64
CA ILE A 132 1.73 -1.79 12.82
C ILE A 132 3.21 -1.94 12.49
N THR A 133 3.54 -2.75 11.47
CA THR A 133 4.93 -3.12 11.20
C THR A 133 5.73 -1.97 10.60
N LEU A 134 5.16 -1.25 9.64
CA LEU A 134 5.84 -0.15 8.97
C LEU A 134 5.76 1.15 9.79
N SER A 135 4.54 1.66 10.00
CA SER A 135 4.38 2.99 10.58
C SER A 135 4.77 3.07 12.06
N SER A 136 4.49 2.06 12.87
CA SER A 136 4.75 2.10 14.31
C SER A 136 6.11 1.53 14.72
N PHE A 137 6.77 0.77 13.84
CA PHE A 137 8.05 0.11 14.16
C PHE A 137 9.14 0.51 13.18
N TYR A 138 9.09 0.02 11.93
CA TYR A 138 10.23 0.11 11.03
C TYR A 138 10.60 1.54 10.65
N PHE A 139 9.59 2.37 10.33
CA PHE A 139 9.81 3.77 9.96
C PHE A 139 10.25 4.64 11.12
N ASP A 140 9.94 4.28 12.37
CA ASP A 140 10.34 5.07 13.53
C ASP A 140 11.81 4.82 13.88
N ILE A 141 12.24 3.55 13.81
CA ILE A 141 13.62 3.13 14.08
C ILE A 141 14.58 3.62 12.99
N ASN A 142 14.15 3.65 11.72
CA ASN A 142 15.03 3.99 10.59
C ASN A 142 15.04 5.46 10.18
N LYS A 143 14.41 6.37 10.95
CA LYS A 143 14.43 7.81 10.61
C LYS A 143 15.87 8.33 10.54
N ASP A 144 16.67 8.03 11.54
CA ASP A 144 18.03 8.53 11.64
C ASP A 144 18.93 8.01 10.52
N ASN A 145 18.75 6.74 10.12
CA ASN A 145 19.47 6.15 8.98
C ASN A 145 19.15 6.85 7.65
N VAL A 146 17.93 7.36 7.48
CA VAL A 146 17.53 8.04 6.23
C VAL A 146 17.91 9.52 6.24
N TYR A 147 17.86 10.19 7.40
CA TYR A 147 18.07 11.63 7.52
C TYR A 147 19.48 12.06 7.93
N ALA A 148 20.20 11.27 8.73
CA ALA A 148 21.48 11.66 9.30
C ALA A 148 22.69 11.09 8.53
N ASN A 149 22.53 9.94 7.88
CA ASN A 149 23.62 9.29 7.16
C ASN A 149 23.90 9.93 5.79
N ALA A 150 25.17 9.88 5.37
CA ALA A 150 25.59 10.37 4.07
C ALA A 150 24.80 9.67 2.94
N LEU A 151 24.49 10.42 1.86
CA LEU A 151 23.68 9.91 0.74
C LEU A 151 24.24 8.60 0.17
N ASN A 152 25.57 8.48 0.10
CA ASN A 152 26.30 7.32 -0.41
C ASN A 152 26.84 6.39 0.70
N GLY A 153 26.38 6.52 1.95
CA GLY A 153 26.77 5.62 3.03
C GLY A 153 26.18 4.22 2.83
N TYR A 154 26.96 3.17 3.12
CA TYR A 154 26.52 1.77 2.98
C TYR A 154 25.23 1.48 3.78
N GLU A 155 25.13 2.00 5.01
CA GLU A 155 23.96 1.84 5.87
C GLU A 155 22.70 2.45 5.27
N ARG A 156 22.79 3.68 4.75
CA ARG A 156 21.65 4.35 4.09
C ARG A 156 21.22 3.60 2.84
N ARG A 157 22.17 3.08 2.04
CA ARG A 157 21.83 2.24 0.87
C ARG A 157 21.10 0.98 1.29
N ALA A 158 21.52 0.34 2.38
CA ALA A 158 20.84 -0.85 2.89
C ALA A 158 19.42 -0.56 3.39
N THR A 159 19.20 0.55 4.11
CA THR A 159 17.85 0.98 4.49
C THR A 159 16.98 1.30 3.27
N VAL A 160 17.51 2.06 2.31
CA VAL A 160 16.79 2.41 1.07
C VAL A 160 16.40 1.17 0.27
N PHE A 161 17.28 0.17 0.23
CA PHE A 161 16.97 -1.11 -0.38
C PHE A 161 15.75 -1.77 0.27
N VAL A 162 15.72 -1.87 1.61
CA VAL A 162 14.57 -2.48 2.30
C VAL A 162 13.29 -1.69 2.02
N LEU A 163 13.35 -0.36 1.99
CA LEU A 163 12.21 0.48 1.60
C LEU A 163 11.74 0.21 0.17
N LYS A 164 12.65 -0.04 -0.78
CA LYS A 164 12.36 -0.42 -2.17
C LYS A 164 11.59 -1.74 -2.21
N GLU A 165 12.06 -2.77 -1.49
CA GLU A 165 11.37 -4.07 -1.43
C GLU A 165 9.98 -3.96 -0.82
N ILE A 166 9.84 -3.21 0.29
CA ILE A 166 8.53 -2.96 0.91
C ILE A 166 7.57 -2.36 -0.13
N LEU A 167 8.02 -1.32 -0.84
CA LEU A 167 7.18 -0.65 -1.83
C LEU A 167 6.81 -1.59 -2.99
N ALA A 168 7.78 -2.33 -3.54
CA ALA A 168 7.57 -3.25 -4.64
C ALA A 168 6.53 -4.32 -4.29
N ILE A 169 6.64 -4.91 -3.10
CA ILE A 169 5.72 -5.94 -2.61
C ILE A 169 4.32 -5.36 -2.37
N ILE A 170 4.20 -4.20 -1.69
CA ILE A 170 2.88 -3.56 -1.48
C ILE A 170 2.20 -3.27 -2.82
N VAL A 171 2.95 -2.73 -3.79
CA VAL A 171 2.42 -2.41 -5.13
C VAL A 171 1.97 -3.68 -5.85
N ARG A 172 2.77 -4.75 -5.81
CA ARG A 172 2.46 -6.04 -6.44
C ARG A 172 1.23 -6.71 -5.83
N ILE A 173 1.14 -6.76 -4.50
CA ILE A 173 -0.01 -7.30 -3.79
C ILE A 173 -1.26 -6.47 -4.06
N MET A 174 -1.17 -5.13 -4.16
CA MET A 174 -2.36 -4.31 -4.40
C MET A 174 -2.77 -4.17 -5.85
N ALA A 175 -1.93 -4.52 -6.81
CA ALA A 175 -2.21 -4.43 -8.24
C ALA A 175 -3.56 -5.03 -8.66
N PRO A 176 -3.97 -6.24 -8.20
CA PRO A 176 -5.26 -6.82 -8.57
C PRO A 176 -6.47 -6.08 -7.98
N ILE A 177 -6.29 -5.36 -6.86
CA ILE A 177 -7.37 -4.66 -6.16
C ILE A 177 -7.46 -3.20 -6.61
N LEU A 178 -6.33 -2.52 -6.82
CA LEU A 178 -6.24 -1.07 -7.10
C LEU A 178 -5.46 -0.77 -8.39
N PRO A 179 -5.97 -1.14 -9.58
CA PRO A 179 -5.22 -0.98 -10.82
C PRO A 179 -5.05 0.48 -11.24
N HIS A 180 -5.98 1.40 -10.89
CA HIS A 180 -5.81 2.81 -11.24
C HIS A 180 -4.73 3.47 -10.40
N TRP A 181 -4.65 3.10 -9.12
CA TRP A 181 -3.56 3.48 -8.24
C TRP A 181 -2.22 2.95 -8.75
N LEU A 182 -2.13 1.66 -9.11
CA LEU A 182 -0.92 1.07 -9.71
C LEU A 182 -0.46 1.87 -10.93
N LYS A 183 -1.36 2.13 -11.88
CA LYS A 183 -1.02 2.90 -13.10
C LYS A 183 -0.39 4.25 -12.76
N LYS A 184 -0.94 4.96 -11.77
CA LYS A 184 -0.39 6.24 -11.32
C LYS A 184 1.01 6.08 -10.70
N TYR A 185 1.23 5.03 -9.92
CA TYR A 185 2.51 4.76 -9.26
C TYR A 185 3.58 4.34 -10.24
N THR A 186 3.28 3.44 -11.18
CA THR A 186 4.19 3.06 -12.26
C THR A 186 4.61 4.28 -13.08
N ILE A 187 3.68 5.18 -13.42
CA ILE A 187 4.02 6.43 -14.11
C ILE A 187 4.95 7.29 -13.26
N GLN A 188 4.68 7.44 -11.95
CA GLN A 188 5.51 8.25 -11.05
C GLN A 188 6.93 7.69 -10.88
N CYS A 189 7.09 6.37 -10.81
CA CYS A 189 8.42 5.74 -10.78
C CYS A 189 9.16 5.97 -12.10
N ILE A 190 8.49 5.82 -13.25
CA ILE A 190 9.09 6.03 -14.58
C ILE A 190 9.49 7.49 -14.80
N THR A 191 8.68 8.46 -14.34
CA THR A 191 9.02 9.88 -14.51
C THR A 191 10.19 10.33 -13.65
N ARG A 192 10.39 9.72 -12.48
CA ARG A 192 11.54 10.03 -11.61
C ARG A 192 12.84 9.39 -12.06
N ALA A 193 12.77 8.30 -12.83
CA ALA A 193 13.94 7.65 -13.45
C ALA A 193 14.37 8.33 -14.77
N LYS A 194 14.02 9.61 -14.97
CA LYS A 194 14.30 10.37 -16.19
C LYS A 194 14.81 11.78 -15.93
N ASP A 195 14.83 12.21 -14.67
CA ASP A 195 15.25 13.54 -14.21
C ASP A 195 16.52 13.37 -13.37
#